data_AF-O79952-F1
#
_entry.id   AF-O79952-F1
#
_cell.length_a   1.000
_cell.length_b   1.000
_cell.length_c   1.000
_cell.angle_alpha   90.00
_cell.angle_beta   90.00
_cell.angle_gamma   90.00
#
_symmetry.space_group_name_H-M   'P 1'
#
loop_
_entity.id
_entity.type
_entity.pdbx_description
1 polymer ?
#
loop_
_entity_poly.entity_id
_entity_poly.type
_entity_poly.pdbx_seq_one_letter_code
_entity_poly.pdbx_strand_id
1 'polypeptide(L)'
;IDLMLMLIGVLILILGVLIGTAFLVLMERKVLGYIQIRKGPNKLGFMGVIQPFSDAIKLFTKEMIYPYYSNYLIFYFSPVLAFALSLLIWFVIPYYFNLVSFNLGLLFI
;
A
#
# COMPACT_ATOMS: atom_id res chain seq x y z
N ILE A 1 24.10 -7.49 15.55
CA ILE A 1 23.91 -8.06 14.19
C ILE A 1 22.43 -8.34 13.97
N ASP A 2 21.77 -9.01 14.91
CA ASP A 2 20.34 -9.32 14.83
C ASP A 2 19.43 -8.09 14.74
N LEU A 3 19.70 -7.02 15.51
CA LEU A 3 18.95 -5.76 15.40
C LEU A 3 19.08 -5.12 14.01
N MET A 4 20.26 -5.20 13.39
CA MET A 4 20.47 -4.70 12.02
C MET A 4 19.72 -5.54 10.99
N LEU A 5 19.72 -6.87 11.14
CA LEU A 5 18.95 -7.77 10.29
C LEU A 5 17.44 -7.51 10.41
N MET A 6 16.94 -7.27 11.63
CA MET A 6 15.54 -6.87 11.84
C MET A 6 15.22 -5.55 11.14
N LEU A 7 16.04 -4.51 11.30
CA LEU A 7 15.81 -3.21 10.64
C LEU A 7 15.76 -3.33 9.12
N ILE A 8 16.69 -4.09 8.53
CA ILE A 8 16.71 -4.36 7.09
C ILE A 8 15.45 -5.13 6.67
N GLY A 9 15.05 -6.13 7.44
CA GLY A 9 13.84 -6.91 7.18
C GLY A 9 12.56 -6.06 7.21
N VAL A 10 12.44 -5.15 8.17
CA VAL A 10 11.33 -4.19 8.25
C VAL A 10 11.29 -3.25 7.05
N LEU A 11 12.44 -2.73 6.61
CA LEU A 11 12.51 -1.88 5.42
C LEU A 11 12.07 -2.62 4.17
N ILE A 12 12.52 -3.86 3.99
CA ILE A 12 12.10 -4.72 2.88
C ILE A 12 10.60 -4.99 2.92
N LEU A 13 10.04 -5.25 4.10
CA LEU A 13 8.60 -5.46 4.27
C LEU A 13 7.80 -4.22 3.85
N ILE A 14 8.16 -3.04 4.34
CA ILE A 14 7.45 -1.79 4.01
C ILE A 14 7.50 -1.53 2.50
N LEU A 15 8.69 -1.66 1.88
CA LEU A 15 8.84 -1.49 0.43
C LEU A 15 8.02 -2.53 -0.35
N GLY A 16 8.06 -3.79 0.08
CA GLY A 16 7.30 -4.88 -0.55
C GLY A 16 5.79 -4.66 -0.51
N VAL A 17 5.24 -4.23 0.64
CA VAL A 17 3.82 -3.95 0.80
C VAL A 17 3.37 -2.76 -0.07
N LEU A 18 4.14 -1.68 -0.10
CA LEU A 18 3.82 -0.50 -0.92
C LEU A 18 3.83 -0.82 -2.43
N ILE A 19 4.85 -1.56 -2.90
CA ILE A 19 4.94 -1.95 -4.30
C ILE A 19 3.85 -2.97 -4.64
N GLY A 20 3.62 -3.95 -3.76
CA GLY A 20 2.61 -4.99 -3.94
C GLY A 20 1.21 -4.41 -4.06
N THR A 21 0.81 -3.53 -3.13
CA THR A 21 -0.50 -2.86 -3.16
C THR A 21 -0.71 -2.03 -4.43
N ALA A 22 0.31 -1.32 -4.92
CA ALA A 22 0.23 -0.55 -6.16
C ALA A 22 -0.04 -1.43 -7.40
N PHE A 23 0.62 -2.61 -7.49
CA PHE A 23 0.39 -3.55 -8.59
C PHE A 23 -0.91 -4.34 -8.45
N LEU A 24 -1.37 -4.61 -7.23
CA LEU A 24 -2.69 -5.24 -7.00
C LEU A 24 -3.82 -4.42 -7.62
N VAL A 25 -3.79 -3.08 -7.47
CA VAL A 25 -4.79 -2.19 -8.11
C VAL A 25 -4.75 -2.29 -9.64
N LEU A 26 -3.56 -2.39 -10.23
CA LEU A 26 -3.43 -2.58 -11.68
C LEU A 26 -4.00 -3.94 -12.12
N MET A 27 -3.67 -4.99 -11.38
CA MET A 27 -4.19 -6.33 -11.64
C MET A 27 -5.72 -6.32 -11.60
N GLU A 28 -6.32 -5.73 -10.57
CA GLU A 28 -7.77 -5.61 -10.43
C GLU A 28 -8.40 -4.94 -11.66
N ARG A 29 -7.86 -3.79 -12.10
CA ARG A 29 -8.34 -3.08 -13.30
C ARG A 29 -8.22 -3.92 -14.58
N LYS A 30 -7.18 -4.75 -14.70
CA LYS A 30 -7.01 -5.66 -15.84
C LYS A 30 -8.00 -6.81 -15.79
N VAL A 31 -8.14 -7.48 -14.64
CA VAL A 31 -9.07 -8.61 -14.44
C VAL A 31 -10.51 -8.17 -14.72
N LEU A 32 -10.95 -7.05 -14.15
CA LEU A 32 -12.29 -6.50 -14.42
C LEU A 32 -12.48 -6.12 -15.89
N GLY A 33 -11.44 -5.61 -16.54
CA GLY A 33 -11.48 -5.36 -17.98
C GLY A 33 -11.73 -6.65 -18.77
N TYR A 34 -10.96 -7.70 -18.49
CA TYR A 34 -11.09 -8.98 -19.19
C TYR A 34 -12.45 -9.64 -18.98
N ILE A 35 -13.00 -9.59 -17.76
CA ILE A 35 -14.36 -10.07 -17.47
C ILE A 35 -15.41 -9.31 -18.29
N GLN A 36 -15.23 -8.00 -18.46
CA GLN A 36 -16.13 -7.13 -19.21
C GLN A 36 -15.84 -7.11 -20.73
N ILE A 37 -14.98 -8.01 -21.24
CA ILE A 37 -14.60 -8.09 -22.66
C ILE A 37 -14.03 -6.74 -23.17
N ARG A 38 -13.37 -5.98 -22.29
CA ARG A 38 -12.64 -4.76 -22.65
C ARG A 38 -11.19 -4.86 -22.22
N LYS A 39 -10.28 -4.25 -22.99
CA LYS A 39 -8.89 -4.19 -22.56
C LYS A 39 -8.79 -3.26 -21.34
N GLY A 40 -8.17 -3.74 -20.27
CA GLY A 40 -7.75 -2.91 -19.14
C GLY A 40 -6.68 -1.89 -19.56
N PRO A 41 -6.10 -1.14 -18.61
CA PRO A 41 -5.09 -0.14 -18.90
C PRO A 41 -3.88 -0.78 -19.62
N ASN A 42 -3.66 -0.39 -20.89
CA ASN A 42 -2.63 -0.95 -21.77
C ASN A 42 -1.80 0.12 -22.51
N LYS A 43 -2.14 1.41 -22.35
CA LYS A 43 -1.51 2.51 -23.10
C LYS A 43 -0.22 3.04 -22.47
N LEU A 44 -0.11 3.03 -21.14
CA LEU A 44 1.01 3.62 -20.40
C LEU A 44 2.14 2.60 -20.22
N GLY A 45 3.22 2.74 -21.00
CA GLY A 45 4.39 1.84 -20.97
C GLY A 45 4.12 0.45 -21.56
N PHE A 46 5.03 -0.50 -21.31
CA PHE A 46 4.85 -1.89 -21.72
C PHE A 46 3.68 -2.53 -20.97
N MET A 47 2.61 -2.84 -21.70
CA MET A 47 1.38 -3.49 -21.19
C MET A 47 0.74 -2.79 -19.97
N GLY A 48 0.91 -1.48 -19.81
CA GLY A 48 0.34 -0.74 -18.67
C GLY A 48 1.14 -0.78 -17.37
N VAL A 49 2.32 -1.42 -17.30
CA VAL A 49 3.07 -1.61 -16.03
C VAL A 49 3.40 -0.30 -15.32
N ILE A 50 3.58 0.79 -16.07
CA ILE A 50 3.95 2.11 -15.53
C ILE A 50 2.71 2.86 -14.95
N GLN A 51 1.50 2.36 -15.16
CA GLN A 51 0.26 3.02 -14.72
C GLN A 51 0.22 3.38 -13.22
N PRO A 52 0.63 2.52 -12.26
CA PRO A 52 0.55 2.87 -10.83
C PRO A 52 1.42 4.09 -10.48
N PHE A 53 2.57 4.24 -11.14
CA PHE A 53 3.43 5.41 -10.98
C PHE A 53 2.80 6.68 -11.58
N SER A 54 2.15 6.56 -12.74
CA SER A 54 1.44 7.69 -13.35
C SER A 54 0.26 8.17 -12.49
N ASP A 55 -0.49 7.24 -11.89
CA ASP A 55 -1.59 7.56 -10.99
C ASP A 55 -1.07 8.26 -9.71
N ALA A 56 0.07 7.81 -9.16
CA ALA A 56 0.71 8.46 -8.01
C ALA A 56 1.17 9.89 -8.35
N ILE A 57 1.89 10.10 -9.45
CA ILE A 57 2.33 11.43 -9.89
C ILE A 57 1.13 12.36 -10.09
N LYS A 58 0.05 11.85 -10.72
CA LYS A 58 -1.18 12.61 -10.92
C LYS A 58 -1.80 13.09 -9.61
N LEU A 59 -1.77 12.27 -8.55
CA LEU A 59 -2.28 12.65 -7.24
C LEU A 59 -1.39 13.71 -6.57
N PHE A 60 -0.07 13.62 -6.70
CA PHE A 60 0.85 14.63 -6.15
C PHE A 60 0.72 15.99 -6.83
N THR A 61 0.37 16.03 -8.12
CA THR A 61 0.19 17.27 -8.87
C THR A 61 -1.19 17.90 -8.71
N LYS A 62 -2.16 17.20 -8.08
CA LYS A 62 -3.51 17.76 -7.88
C LYS A 62 -3.50 18.83 -6.79
N GLU A 63 -4.33 19.83 -6.97
CA GLU A 63 -4.56 20.86 -5.95
C GLU A 63 -5.15 20.25 -4.67
N MET A 64 -4.62 20.70 -3.53
CA MET A 64 -5.06 20.27 -2.21
C MET A 64 -6.33 21.03 -1.84
N ILE A 65 -7.47 20.33 -1.77
CA ILE A 65 -8.75 20.91 -1.38
C ILE A 65 -8.95 20.67 0.12
N TYR A 66 -9.13 21.74 0.88
CA TYR A 66 -9.40 21.69 2.31
C TYR A 66 -10.92 21.68 2.58
N PRO A 67 -11.42 20.86 3.51
CA PRO A 67 -12.84 20.85 3.82
C PRO A 67 -13.22 22.10 4.64
N TYR A 68 -14.11 22.95 4.08
CA TYR A 68 -14.53 24.20 4.72
C TYR A 68 -15.43 24.04 5.96
N TYR A 69 -16.19 22.94 6.05
CA TYR A 69 -17.20 22.72 7.10
C TYR A 69 -16.84 21.61 8.12
N SER A 70 -15.57 21.21 8.23
CA SER A 70 -15.17 20.12 9.14
C SER A 70 -13.83 20.36 9.83
N ASN A 71 -13.58 19.63 10.93
CA ASN A 71 -12.32 19.70 11.67
C ASN A 71 -11.13 19.22 10.83
N TYR A 72 -10.28 20.16 10.42
CA TYR A 72 -9.07 19.92 9.64
C TYR A 72 -8.17 18.83 10.26
N LEU A 73 -7.84 18.95 11.56
CA LEU A 73 -6.88 18.06 12.21
C LEU A 73 -7.32 16.60 12.18
N ILE A 74 -8.59 16.32 12.49
CA ILE A 74 -9.13 14.96 12.51
C ILE A 74 -9.16 14.38 11.09
N PHE A 75 -9.50 15.20 10.09
CA PHE A 75 -9.53 14.79 8.69
C PHE A 75 -8.14 14.39 8.17
N TYR A 76 -7.08 15.13 8.51
CA TYR A 76 -5.71 14.79 8.11
C TYR A 76 -5.12 13.61 8.88
N PHE A 77 -5.42 13.50 10.17
CA PHE A 77 -4.83 12.44 11.00
C PHE A 77 -5.48 11.08 10.77
N SER A 78 -6.77 11.04 10.41
CA SER A 78 -7.50 9.78 10.21
C SER A 78 -6.88 8.87 9.13
N PRO A 79 -6.55 9.34 7.91
CA PRO A 79 -5.86 8.51 6.92
C PRO A 79 -4.48 8.03 7.36
N VAL A 80 -3.74 8.86 8.08
CA VAL A 80 -2.40 8.52 8.60
C VAL A 80 -2.50 7.38 9.62
N LEU A 81 -3.46 7.47 10.56
CA LEU A 81 -3.72 6.41 11.51
C LEU A 81 -4.16 5.11 10.84
N ALA A 82 -5.10 5.18 9.89
CA ALA A 82 -5.59 4.00 9.19
C ALA A 82 -4.46 3.29 8.44
N PHE A 83 -3.59 4.05 7.77
CA PHE A 83 -2.41 3.51 7.10
C PHE A 83 -1.42 2.90 8.08
N ALA A 84 -1.11 3.59 9.20
CA ALA A 84 -0.20 3.08 10.22
C ALA A 84 -0.71 1.76 10.85
N LEU A 85 -2.00 1.67 11.18
CA LEU A 85 -2.63 0.45 11.68
C LEU A 85 -2.53 -0.70 10.66
N SER A 86 -2.77 -0.40 9.38
CA SER A 86 -2.66 -1.41 8.32
C SER A 86 -1.25 -2.00 8.23
N LEU A 87 -0.20 -1.18 8.37
CA LEU A 87 1.18 -1.65 8.37
C LEU A 87 1.50 -2.49 9.60
N LEU A 88 1.01 -2.13 10.78
CA LEU A 88 1.23 -2.89 12.02
C LEU A 88 0.77 -4.36 11.90
N ILE A 89 -0.35 -4.61 11.23
CA ILE A 89 -0.87 -5.97 11.00
C ILE A 89 0.13 -6.83 10.21
N TRP A 90 0.82 -6.26 9.22
CA TRP A 90 1.79 -6.98 8.40
C TRP A 90 3.04 -7.42 9.17
N PHE A 91 3.40 -6.76 10.28
CA PHE A 91 4.57 -7.13 11.08
C PHE A 91 4.40 -8.47 11.81
N VAL A 92 3.16 -8.89 12.06
CA VAL A 92 2.86 -10.09 12.89
C VAL A 92 2.76 -11.35 12.04
N ILE A 93 2.64 -11.21 10.72
CA ILE A 93 2.58 -12.36 9.82
C ILE A 93 3.94 -13.08 9.84
N PRO A 94 3.97 -14.40 10.10
CA PRO A 94 5.22 -15.14 10.15
C PRO A 94 5.83 -15.26 8.76
N TYR A 95 7.04 -14.74 8.60
CA TYR A 95 7.89 -14.92 7.41
C TYR A 95 9.03 -15.88 7.74
N TYR A 96 9.68 -16.44 6.71
CA TYR A 96 10.86 -17.30 6.87
C TYR A 96 11.95 -16.65 7.72
N PHE A 97 12.10 -15.32 7.61
CA PHE A 97 12.83 -14.50 8.56
C PHE A 97 11.82 -13.91 9.54
N ASN A 98 11.53 -14.59 10.65
CA ASN A 98 10.61 -14.09 11.67
C ASN A 98 11.07 -12.70 12.14
N LEU A 99 10.34 -11.64 11.74
CA LEU A 99 10.65 -10.26 12.13
C LEU A 99 10.29 -10.03 13.59
N VAL A 100 9.03 -10.32 13.95
CA VAL A 100 8.53 -10.21 15.32
C VAL A 100 7.58 -11.37 15.57
N SER A 101 7.88 -12.23 16.55
CA SER A 101 7.00 -13.31 16.97
C SER A 101 6.23 -12.89 18.23
N PHE A 102 4.90 -12.80 18.12
CA PHE A 102 4.02 -12.63 19.28
C PHE A 102 3.33 -13.94 19.62
N ASN A 103 3.37 -14.35 20.89
CA ASN A 103 2.64 -15.54 21.35
C ASN A 103 1.12 -15.42 21.15
N LEU A 104 0.58 -14.20 21.23
CA LEU A 104 -0.83 -13.88 20.98
C LEU A 104 -1.01 -13.15 19.64
N GLY A 105 -0.25 -13.52 18.61
CA GLY A 105 -0.29 -12.84 17.31
C GLY A 105 -1.68 -12.81 16.66
N LEU A 106 -2.50 -13.85 16.88
CA LEU A 106 -3.88 -13.90 16.39
C LEU A 106 -4.83 -12.92 17.08
N LEU A 107 -4.56 -12.49 18.31
CA LEU A 107 -5.36 -11.47 19.00
C LEU A 107 -4.93 -10.05 18.62
N PHE A 108 -3.70 -9.89 18.12
CA PHE A 108 -3.16 -8.61 17.70
C PHE A 108 -3.68 -8.20 16.30
N ILE A 109 -3.85 -9.19 15.42
CA ILE A 109 -4.52 -9.04 14.12
C ILE A 109 -6.01 -8.81 14.34
#